data_AF-A0A921KLF2-F1
#
_entry.id   AF-A0A921KLF2-F1
#
_cell.length_a   1.000
_cell.length_b   1.000
_cell.length_c   1.000
_cell.angle_alpha   90.00
_cell.angle_beta   90.00
_cell.angle_gamma   90.00
#
_symmetry.space_group_name_H-M   'P 1'
#
loop_
_entity.id
_entity.type
_entity.pdbx_description
1 polymer ?
#
loop_
_entity_poly.entity_id
_entity_poly.type
_entity_poly.pdbx_seq_one_letter_code
_entity_poly.pdbx_strand_id
1 'polypeptide(L)'
;SNGKIHVEFSQYEPANAATDENANEATKLYGVVEYVVEVTNPNTNEILYSTTLNTPTGTINYTPSNRVNVTGYYRFQKAHEKVSNKITKSVGTDKLDDTIDYSITSNGSSVSNGSTITSNLITIKVNAQNSSNTISIDFYTSDGNAYGDSIVFTGSGSREIELTPGQYTIRISESNDSRTVTNTITFTIESSNN
;
A
#
# COMPACT_ATOMS: atom_id res chain seq x y z
N SER A 1 -20.50 10.25 11.87
CA SER A 1 -19.69 9.52 10.86
C SER A 1 -19.34 8.16 11.45
N ASN A 2 -19.74 7.05 10.82
CA ASN A 2 -19.42 5.69 11.27
C ASN A 2 -18.07 5.19 10.69
N GLY A 3 -17.19 6.12 10.29
CA GLY A 3 -15.90 5.82 9.63
C GLY A 3 -16.01 5.41 8.15
N LYS A 4 -17.23 5.30 7.60
CA LYS A 4 -17.46 4.94 6.19
C LYS A 4 -17.16 6.11 5.24
N ILE A 5 -16.82 5.77 4.00
CA ILE A 5 -16.51 6.74 2.95
C ILE A 5 -17.81 7.18 2.26
N HIS A 6 -18.05 8.49 2.24
CA HIS A 6 -19.07 9.13 1.42
C HIS A 6 -18.45 9.58 0.09
N VAL A 7 -19.14 9.33 -1.02
CA VAL A 7 -18.72 9.73 -2.36
C VAL A 7 -19.80 10.53 -3.06
N GLU A 8 -19.37 11.50 -3.85
CA GLU A 8 -20.22 12.36 -4.67
C GLU A 8 -19.58 12.51 -6.04
N PHE A 9 -20.41 12.35 -7.07
CA PHE A 9 -20.08 12.41 -8.48
C PHE A 9 -20.85 13.56 -9.11
N SER A 10 -20.29 14.14 -10.17
CA SER A 10 -21.09 14.95 -11.08
C SER A 10 -22.19 14.07 -11.68
N GLN A 11 -23.42 14.57 -11.66
CA GLN A 11 -24.56 13.87 -12.25
C GLN A 11 -24.32 13.65 -13.75
N TYR A 12 -24.51 12.41 -14.19
CA TYR A 12 -24.54 12.09 -15.61
C TYR A 12 -25.88 12.53 -16.21
N GLU A 13 -25.82 13.41 -17.22
CA GLU A 13 -26.98 13.86 -17.96
C GLU A 13 -26.97 13.30 -19.39
N PRO A 14 -28.08 12.71 -19.87
CA PRO A 14 -29.35 12.47 -19.17
C PRO A 14 -29.32 11.15 -18.37
N ALA A 15 -29.87 11.15 -17.16
CA ALA A 15 -29.80 10.02 -16.23
C ALA A 15 -30.74 8.83 -16.58
N ASN A 16 -31.72 9.00 -17.48
CA ASN A 16 -32.73 7.99 -17.81
C ASN A 16 -32.55 7.43 -19.23
N ALA A 17 -32.51 6.10 -19.39
CA ALA A 17 -31.98 5.46 -20.59
C ALA A 17 -32.96 4.85 -21.58
N ALA A 18 -34.06 4.26 -21.13
CA ALA A 18 -34.73 3.27 -21.98
C ALA A 18 -35.92 3.84 -22.76
N THR A 19 -36.60 4.85 -22.23
CA THR A 19 -37.87 5.37 -22.77
C THR A 19 -37.98 6.89 -22.70
N ASP A 20 -36.93 7.59 -22.24
CA ASP A 20 -36.89 9.04 -22.17
C ASP A 20 -36.49 9.60 -23.54
N GLU A 21 -37.36 10.42 -24.13
CA GLU A 21 -37.10 11.08 -25.41
C GLU A 21 -35.89 12.03 -25.35
N ASN A 22 -35.57 12.52 -24.16
CA ASN A 22 -34.43 13.39 -23.89
C ASN A 22 -33.14 12.60 -23.63
N ALA A 23 -33.18 11.26 -23.63
CA ALA A 23 -32.00 10.41 -23.49
C ALA A 23 -31.04 10.61 -24.68
N ASN A 24 -29.73 10.70 -24.41
CA ASN A 24 -28.74 10.74 -25.49
C ASN A 24 -28.59 9.35 -26.15
N GLU A 25 -28.06 9.33 -27.38
CA GLU A 25 -27.94 8.09 -28.16
C GLU A 25 -27.06 7.02 -27.49
N ALA A 26 -26.01 7.44 -26.76
CA ALA A 26 -25.17 6.51 -26.01
C ALA A 26 -25.95 5.80 -24.89
N THR A 27 -26.84 6.52 -24.21
CA THR A 27 -27.65 6.00 -23.12
C THR A 27 -28.71 5.01 -23.66
N LYS A 28 -29.31 5.30 -24.81
CA LYS A 28 -30.23 4.37 -25.49
C LYS A 28 -29.54 3.07 -25.91
N LEU A 29 -28.32 3.18 -26.45
CA LEU A 29 -27.56 2.04 -26.96
C LEU A 29 -26.91 1.21 -25.86
N TYR A 30 -26.32 1.87 -24.86
CA TYR A 30 -25.47 1.24 -23.84
C TYR A 30 -26.11 1.16 -22.44
N GLY A 31 -27.33 1.68 -22.25
CA GLY A 31 -28.05 1.67 -20.96
C GLY A 31 -27.76 2.89 -20.10
N VAL A 32 -28.35 2.96 -18.89
CA VAL A 32 -27.98 4.01 -17.92
C VAL A 32 -26.54 3.79 -17.45
N VAL A 33 -25.92 4.84 -16.93
CA VAL A 33 -24.63 4.71 -16.27
C VAL A 33 -24.78 4.17 -14.85
N GLU A 34 -23.76 3.47 -14.39
CA GLU A 34 -23.51 3.19 -12.97
C GLU A 34 -22.21 3.85 -12.54
N TYR A 35 -22.16 4.30 -11.28
CA TYR A 35 -20.99 4.97 -10.70
C TYR A 35 -20.14 3.94 -9.97
N VAL A 36 -18.96 3.66 -10.50
CA VAL A 36 -18.00 2.71 -9.94
C VAL A 36 -17.11 3.43 -8.92
N VAL A 37 -16.90 2.78 -7.77
CA VAL A 37 -15.96 3.20 -6.74
C VAL A 37 -14.98 2.06 -6.48
N GLU A 38 -13.69 2.32 -6.68
CA GLU A 38 -12.60 1.40 -6.37
C GLU A 38 -11.79 1.98 -5.20
N VAL A 39 -11.58 1.18 -4.16
CA VAL A 39 -10.68 1.51 -3.05
C VAL A 39 -9.41 0.70 -3.21
N THR A 40 -8.27 1.36 -3.32
CA THR A 40 -6.97 0.73 -3.51
C THR A 40 -6.00 1.06 -2.39
N ASN A 41 -5.08 0.12 -2.15
CA ASN A 41 -3.89 0.38 -1.38
C ASN A 41 -3.03 1.41 -2.14
N PRO A 42 -2.66 2.56 -1.52
CA PRO A 42 -1.95 3.62 -2.21
C PRO A 42 -0.51 3.25 -2.62
N ASN A 43 0.04 2.17 -2.06
CA ASN A 43 1.43 1.76 -2.26
C ASN A 43 1.53 0.64 -3.31
N THR A 44 0.66 -0.36 -3.23
CA THR A 44 0.67 -1.53 -4.13
C THR A 44 -0.27 -1.39 -5.32
N ASN A 45 -1.18 -0.41 -5.29
CA ASN A 45 -2.34 -0.29 -6.19
C ASN A 45 -3.29 -1.51 -6.17
N GLU A 46 -3.16 -2.38 -5.16
CA GLU A 46 -4.08 -3.50 -4.95
C GLU A 46 -5.50 -2.99 -4.68
N ILE A 47 -6.50 -3.56 -5.36
CA ILE A 47 -7.92 -3.25 -5.11
C ILE A 47 -8.34 -3.97 -3.82
N LEU A 48 -8.60 -3.18 -2.78
CA LEU A 48 -9.06 -3.66 -1.47
C LEU A 48 -10.58 -3.81 -1.42
N TYR A 49 -11.29 -2.97 -2.17
CA TYR A 49 -12.75 -2.98 -2.24
C TYR A 49 -13.23 -2.34 -3.54
N SER A 50 -14.34 -2.82 -4.09
CA SER A 50 -14.99 -2.21 -5.25
C SER A 50 -16.50 -2.34 -5.14
N THR A 51 -17.23 -1.32 -5.59
CA THR A 51 -18.69 -1.32 -5.62
C THR A 51 -19.23 -0.40 -6.71
N THR A 52 -20.53 -0.54 -7.01
CA THR A 52 -21.25 0.37 -7.91
C THR A 52 -22.42 1.04 -7.19
N LEU A 53 -22.70 2.28 -7.56
CA LEU A 53 -23.85 3.05 -7.11
C LEU A 53 -24.74 3.38 -8.31
N ASN A 54 -26.06 3.33 -8.10
CA ASN A 54 -27.05 3.71 -9.10
C ASN A 54 -27.41 5.21 -9.03
N THR A 55 -26.84 5.94 -8.08
CA THR A 55 -27.02 7.37 -7.86
C THR A 55 -25.66 8.06 -7.83
N PRO A 56 -25.56 9.35 -8.22
CA PRO A 56 -24.32 10.11 -8.21
C PRO A 56 -23.78 10.40 -6.80
N THR A 57 -24.46 9.97 -5.75
CA THR A 57 -24.01 10.11 -4.37
C THR A 57 -24.34 8.86 -3.58
N GLY A 58 -23.48 8.50 -2.62
CA GLY A 58 -23.70 7.35 -1.76
C GLY A 58 -22.62 7.18 -0.70
N THR A 59 -22.88 6.28 0.25
CA THR A 59 -21.89 5.84 1.24
C THR A 59 -21.54 4.39 0.95
N ILE A 60 -20.25 4.10 0.76
CA ILE A 60 -19.80 2.74 0.48
C ILE A 60 -19.61 1.95 1.77
N ASN A 61 -19.75 0.62 1.71
CA ASN A 61 -19.58 -0.24 2.88
C ASN A 61 -18.10 -0.60 3.12
N TYR A 62 -17.27 0.43 3.25
CA TYR A 62 -15.85 0.32 3.52
C TYR A 62 -15.44 1.35 4.56
N THR A 63 -14.73 0.89 5.60
CA THR A 63 -14.14 1.73 6.64
C THR A 63 -12.63 1.56 6.57
N PRO A 64 -11.88 2.59 6.16
CA PRO A 64 -10.42 2.50 6.07
C PRO A 64 -9.82 2.34 7.47
N SER A 65 -8.99 1.30 7.64
CA SER A 65 -8.12 1.17 8.82
C SER A 65 -6.88 2.07 8.72
N ASN A 66 -6.37 2.27 7.49
CA ASN A 66 -5.22 3.10 7.12
C ASN A 66 -5.57 3.98 5.91
N ARG A 67 -4.65 4.85 5.46
CA ARG A 67 -4.88 5.69 4.27
C ARG A 67 -5.11 4.81 3.03
N VAL A 68 -6.15 5.12 2.26
CA VAL A 68 -6.50 4.44 1.01
C VAL A 68 -6.73 5.44 -0.11
N ASN A 69 -6.58 5.00 -1.35
CA ASN A 69 -7.00 5.76 -2.53
C ASN A 69 -8.41 5.33 -2.94
N VAL A 70 -9.31 6.30 -3.12
CA VAL A 70 -10.67 6.09 -3.60
C VAL A 70 -10.76 6.65 -5.00
N THR A 71 -11.02 5.80 -5.98
CA THR A 71 -11.15 6.16 -7.39
C THR A 71 -12.60 6.02 -7.81
N GLY A 72 -13.18 7.12 -8.31
CA GLY A 72 -14.53 7.18 -8.83
C GLY A 72 -14.55 7.40 -10.35
N TYR A 73 -15.45 6.70 -11.04
CA TYR A 73 -15.79 6.93 -12.45
C TYR A 73 -17.19 6.36 -12.75
N TYR A 74 -17.78 6.68 -13.90
CA TYR A 74 -18.99 5.99 -14.36
C TYR A 74 -18.69 5.05 -15.53
N ARG A 75 -19.55 4.05 -15.73
CA ARG A 75 -19.57 3.18 -16.93
C ARG A 75 -21.00 2.87 -17.34
N PHE A 76 -21.21 2.48 -18.59
CA PHE A 76 -22.53 2.09 -19.09
C PHE A 76 -22.87 0.63 -18.74
N GLN A 77 -24.10 0.36 -18.27
CA GLN A 77 -24.54 -0.97 -17.83
C GLN A 77 -24.43 -2.09 -18.89
N LYS A 78 -24.56 -1.76 -20.18
CA LYS A 78 -24.46 -2.74 -21.29
C LYS A 78 -23.10 -2.71 -22.00
N ALA A 79 -22.20 -1.81 -21.61
CA ALA A 79 -20.88 -1.63 -22.21
C ALA A 79 -19.87 -1.18 -21.14
N HIS A 80 -19.44 -2.11 -20.29
CA HIS A 80 -18.58 -1.83 -19.13
C HIS A 80 -17.21 -1.25 -19.49
N GLU A 81 -16.74 -1.47 -20.71
CA GLU A 81 -15.50 -0.91 -21.25
C GLU A 81 -15.60 0.59 -21.57
N LYS A 82 -16.81 1.12 -21.70
CA LYS A 82 -17.06 2.55 -21.93
C LYS A 82 -17.15 3.27 -20.60
N VAL A 83 -16.00 3.72 -20.13
CA VAL A 83 -15.83 4.39 -18.84
C VAL A 83 -15.57 5.89 -19.01
N SER A 84 -15.88 6.67 -17.98
CA SER A 84 -15.48 8.07 -17.88
C SER A 84 -14.01 8.23 -17.51
N ASN A 85 -13.56 9.48 -17.42
CA ASN A 85 -12.35 9.81 -16.69
C ASN A 85 -12.45 9.31 -15.24
N LYS A 86 -11.33 8.82 -14.71
CA LYS A 86 -11.19 8.40 -13.32
C LYS A 86 -10.70 9.56 -12.47
N ILE A 87 -11.31 9.76 -11.30
CA ILE A 87 -10.90 10.74 -10.30
C ILE A 87 -10.49 9.99 -9.04
N THR A 88 -9.29 10.25 -8.53
CA THR A 88 -8.77 9.59 -7.33
C THR A 88 -8.56 10.60 -6.20
N LYS A 89 -8.98 10.24 -4.98
CA LYS A 89 -8.69 10.98 -3.75
C LYS A 89 -8.21 10.04 -2.66
N SER A 90 -7.23 10.47 -1.87
CA SER A 90 -6.77 9.73 -0.70
C SER A 90 -7.61 10.10 0.53
N VAL A 91 -8.04 9.11 1.30
CA VAL A 91 -8.83 9.27 2.54
C VAL A 91 -8.35 8.29 3.62
N GLY A 92 -8.79 8.48 4.86
CA GLY A 92 -8.36 7.68 6.00
C GLY A 92 -7.33 8.42 6.84
N THR A 93 -6.72 7.71 7.79
CA THR A 93 -5.67 8.24 8.67
C THR A 93 -4.31 7.65 8.31
N ASP A 94 -3.25 8.43 8.45
CA ASP A 94 -1.86 7.92 8.44
C ASP A 94 -1.53 7.18 9.74
N LYS A 95 -2.51 6.48 10.34
CA LYS A 95 -2.29 5.70 11.55
C LYS A 95 -1.24 4.64 11.24
N LEU A 96 -0.32 4.45 12.18
CA LEU A 96 0.90 3.70 11.91
C LEU A 96 0.89 2.23 12.34
N ASP A 97 -0.15 1.55 12.85
CA ASP A 97 -0.09 0.15 13.39
C ASP A 97 1.19 -0.31 14.17
N ASP A 98 1.11 -1.36 14.99
CA ASP A 98 2.25 -1.70 15.87
C ASP A 98 3.21 -2.73 15.24
N THR A 99 3.07 -2.96 13.93
CA THR A 99 3.82 -3.94 13.14
C THR A 99 4.47 -3.29 11.93
N ILE A 100 5.67 -3.72 11.56
CA ILE A 100 6.36 -3.27 10.35
C ILE A 100 6.38 -4.44 9.36
N ASP A 101 5.97 -4.22 8.11
CA ASP A 101 6.05 -5.23 7.06
C ASP A 101 7.44 -5.17 6.39
N TYR A 102 8.25 -6.19 6.65
CA TYR A 102 9.56 -6.35 6.04
C TYR A 102 9.92 -7.83 5.89
N SER A 103 10.85 -8.11 4.99
CA SER A 103 11.52 -9.40 4.89
C SER A 103 13.03 -9.21 4.75
N ILE A 104 13.77 -10.14 5.32
CA ILE A 104 15.22 -10.24 5.16
C ILE A 104 15.50 -11.61 4.58
N THR A 105 16.27 -11.67 3.51
CA THR A 105 16.65 -12.93 2.87
C THR A 105 18.15 -13.01 2.62
N SER A 106 18.67 -14.22 2.60
CA SER A 106 20.04 -14.56 2.26
C SER A 106 19.99 -15.78 1.34
N ASN A 107 20.55 -15.67 0.13
CA ASN A 107 20.49 -16.71 -0.90
C ASN A 107 19.05 -17.25 -1.14
N GLY A 108 18.06 -16.37 -1.11
CA GLY A 108 16.65 -16.70 -1.33
C GLY A 108 15.91 -17.30 -0.11
N SER A 109 16.61 -17.57 1.00
CA SER A 109 16.00 -18.07 2.24
C SER A 109 15.76 -16.94 3.23
N SER A 110 14.65 -17.01 3.99
CA SER A 110 14.34 -16.01 5.02
C SER A 110 15.35 -16.03 6.18
N VAL A 111 15.74 -14.84 6.62
CA VAL A 111 16.57 -14.62 7.82
C VAL A 111 15.67 -14.07 8.92
N SER A 112 15.58 -14.80 10.02
CA SER A 112 14.80 -14.44 11.21
C SER A 112 15.68 -14.27 12.44
N ASN A 113 15.11 -13.80 13.55
CA ASN A 113 15.85 -13.62 14.79
C ASN A 113 16.51 -14.93 15.27
N GLY A 114 17.80 -14.87 15.57
CA GLY A 114 18.64 -16.01 15.95
C GLY A 114 19.18 -16.84 14.78
N SER A 115 18.92 -16.44 13.52
CA SER A 115 19.42 -17.17 12.36
C SER A 115 20.94 -17.13 12.25
N THR A 116 21.51 -18.20 11.69
CA THR A 116 22.90 -18.27 11.26
C THR A 116 22.94 -18.48 9.74
N ILE A 117 23.66 -17.63 9.02
CA ILE A 117 23.79 -17.67 7.56
C ILE A 117 25.26 -17.74 7.16
N THR A 118 25.53 -18.24 5.95
CA THR A 118 26.89 -18.34 5.39
C THR A 118 27.16 -17.37 4.25
N SER A 119 26.12 -16.70 3.74
CA SER A 119 26.26 -15.65 2.74
C SER A 119 26.51 -14.31 3.41
N ASN A 120 27.44 -13.55 2.86
CA ASN A 120 27.72 -12.17 3.28
C ASN A 120 26.72 -11.17 2.69
N LEU A 121 25.94 -11.59 1.68
CA LEU A 121 24.94 -10.75 1.02
C LEU A 121 23.55 -11.04 1.59
N ILE A 122 22.90 -10.00 2.10
CA ILE A 122 21.49 -10.05 2.49
C ILE A 122 20.67 -9.06 1.65
N THR A 123 19.42 -9.41 1.38
CA THR A 123 18.43 -8.52 0.78
C THR A 123 17.39 -8.18 1.83
N ILE A 124 17.18 -6.88 2.08
CA ILE A 124 16.08 -6.40 2.91
C ILE A 124 15.05 -5.75 2.01
N LYS A 125 13.80 -6.19 2.13
CA LYS A 125 12.64 -5.57 1.52
C LYS A 125 11.74 -5.02 2.62
N VAL A 126 11.26 -3.80 2.44
CA VAL A 126 10.33 -3.13 3.36
C VAL A 126 9.10 -2.67 2.60
N ASN A 127 7.93 -2.84 3.19
CA ASN A 127 6.68 -2.31 2.67
C ASN A 127 6.12 -1.35 3.71
N ALA A 128 6.25 -0.04 3.44
CA ALA A 128 5.65 0.95 4.32
C ALA A 128 4.12 0.80 4.30
N GLN A 129 3.51 0.98 5.47
CA GLN A 129 2.06 1.02 5.62
C GLN A 129 1.47 2.21 4.87
N ASN A 130 2.25 3.28 4.70
CA ASN A 130 1.92 4.44 3.90
C ASN A 130 3.13 4.93 3.12
N SER A 131 2.96 5.33 1.86
CA SER A 131 4.03 5.84 1.02
C SER A 131 4.67 7.13 1.54
N SER A 132 4.00 7.87 2.42
CA SER A 132 4.59 9.03 3.10
C SER A 132 5.38 8.67 4.36
N ASN A 133 5.28 7.43 4.85
CA ASN A 133 6.06 7.01 6.02
C ASN A 133 7.53 6.88 5.65
N THR A 134 8.40 7.09 6.63
CA THR A 134 9.83 6.88 6.51
C THR A 134 10.21 5.59 7.21
N ILE A 135 10.93 4.70 6.51
CA ILE A 135 11.52 3.50 7.10
C ILE A 135 13.02 3.70 7.25
N SER A 136 13.56 3.48 8.45
CA SER A 136 14.99 3.46 8.72
C SER A 136 15.46 2.06 9.10
N ILE A 137 16.63 1.67 8.60
CA ILE A 137 17.28 0.40 8.92
C ILE A 137 18.68 0.73 9.43
N ASP A 138 18.92 0.39 10.69
CA ASP A 138 20.20 0.54 11.35
C ASP A 138 20.80 -0.83 11.63
N PHE A 139 22.11 -0.96 11.43
CA PHE A 139 22.87 -2.15 11.76
C PHE A 139 23.75 -1.88 12.97
N TYR A 140 23.84 -2.87 13.85
CA TYR A 140 24.72 -2.84 15.00
C TYR A 140 25.55 -4.12 15.04
N THR A 141 26.84 -4.00 15.33
CA THR A 141 27.71 -5.13 15.64
C THR A 141 27.40 -5.69 17.04
N SER A 142 27.94 -6.86 17.37
CA SER A 142 27.68 -7.55 18.65
C SER A 142 28.11 -6.78 19.90
N ASP A 143 29.03 -5.83 19.75
CA ASP A 143 29.46 -4.88 20.79
C ASP A 143 28.52 -3.66 20.94
N GLY A 144 27.47 -3.59 20.13
CA GLY A 144 26.47 -2.52 20.14
C GLY A 144 26.87 -1.27 19.34
N ASN A 145 28.02 -1.29 18.64
CA ASN A 145 28.42 -0.18 17.78
C ASN A 145 27.63 -0.18 16.47
N ALA A 146 27.32 1.01 15.95
CA ALA A 146 26.67 1.13 14.66
C ALA A 146 27.59 0.63 13.53
N TYR A 147 27.04 -0.16 12.62
CA TYR A 147 27.71 -0.62 11.42
C TYR A 147 27.23 0.20 10.22
N GLY A 148 28.08 1.11 9.76
CA GLY A 148 27.77 1.99 8.63
C GLY A 148 26.65 3.02 8.92
N ASP A 149 26.19 3.66 7.85
CA ASP A 149 25.13 4.67 7.92
C ASP A 149 23.74 4.02 7.89
N SER A 150 22.77 4.71 8.52
CA SER A 150 21.36 4.33 8.45
C SER A 150 20.86 4.31 7.01
N ILE A 151 20.09 3.28 6.67
CA ILE A 151 19.44 3.15 5.37
C ILE A 151 18.02 3.68 5.51
N VAL A 152 17.65 4.66 4.69
CA VAL A 152 16.35 5.33 4.78
C VAL A 152 15.57 5.18 3.48
N PHE A 153 14.29 4.83 3.61
CA PHE A 153 13.31 4.82 2.53
C PHE A 153 12.17 5.77 2.88
N THR A 154 11.68 6.52 1.89
CA THR A 154 10.33 7.09 1.93
C THR A 154 9.41 6.13 1.18
N GLY A 155 8.43 5.58 1.89
CA GLY A 155 7.59 4.50 1.39
C GLY A 155 8.30 3.13 1.36
N SER A 156 7.85 2.27 0.46
CA SER A 156 8.37 0.89 0.31
C SER A 156 9.66 0.83 -0.51
N GLY A 157 10.52 -0.15 -0.24
CA GLY A 157 11.81 -0.27 -0.92
C GLY A 157 12.49 -1.62 -0.71
N SER A 158 13.64 -1.79 -1.37
CA SER A 158 14.49 -2.96 -1.23
C SER A 158 15.95 -2.56 -1.36
N ARG A 159 16.83 -3.19 -0.59
CA ARG A 159 18.28 -2.99 -0.69
C ARG A 159 19.05 -4.25 -0.39
N GLU A 160 20.11 -4.46 -1.16
CA GLU A 160 21.11 -5.48 -0.90
C GLU A 160 22.28 -4.88 -0.13
N ILE A 161 22.81 -5.65 0.81
CA ILE A 161 23.84 -5.22 1.76
C ILE A 161 24.83 -6.35 1.93
N GLU A 162 26.11 -6.03 1.71
CA GLU A 162 27.21 -6.94 1.97
C GLU A 162 27.80 -6.66 3.36
N LEU A 163 27.90 -7.70 4.17
CA LEU A 163 28.37 -7.66 5.55
C LEU A 163 29.54 -8.62 5.73
N THR A 164 30.50 -8.25 6.57
CA THR A 164 31.58 -9.17 6.95
C THR A 164 31.06 -10.24 7.92
N PRO A 165 31.71 -11.42 8.02
CA PRO A 165 31.39 -12.41 9.04
C PRO A 165 31.34 -11.81 10.45
N GLY A 166 30.37 -12.23 11.25
CA GLY A 166 30.09 -11.67 12.56
C GLY A 166 28.61 -11.73 12.94
N GLN A 167 28.29 -11.31 14.16
CA GLN A 167 26.90 -11.19 14.62
C GLN A 167 26.45 -9.74 14.50
N TYR A 168 25.22 -9.56 13.99
CA TYR A 168 24.60 -8.26 13.79
C TYR A 168 23.21 -8.22 14.41
N THR A 169 22.86 -7.04 14.91
CA THR A 169 21.49 -6.67 15.27
C THR A 169 20.99 -5.64 14.27
N ILE A 170 19.87 -5.92 13.62
CA ILE A 170 19.19 -5.01 12.71
C ILE A 170 18.03 -4.39 13.45
N ARG A 171 17.98 -3.06 13.48
CA ARG A 171 16.84 -2.29 13.95
C ARG A 171 16.12 -1.69 12.75
N ILE A 172 14.87 -2.09 12.55
CA ILE A 172 14.01 -1.58 11.47
C ILE A 172 12.93 -0.73 12.13
N SER A 173 12.80 0.53 11.71
CA SER A 173 11.78 1.43 12.24
C SER A 173 10.95 2.02 11.12
N GLU A 174 9.64 2.16 11.32
CA GLU A 174 8.75 2.93 10.44
C GLU A 174 8.21 4.13 11.23
N SER A 175 8.18 5.30 10.60
CA SER A 175 7.72 6.56 11.18
C SER A 175 6.75 7.28 10.25
N ASN A 176 5.72 7.90 10.82
CA ASN A 176 4.77 8.77 10.13
C ASN A 176 4.90 10.24 10.61
N ASP A 177 6.10 10.64 11.04
CA ASP A 177 6.45 11.91 11.70
C ASP A 177 5.84 12.13 13.10
N SER A 178 4.69 11.52 13.39
CA SER A 178 4.01 11.65 14.69
C SER A 178 4.33 10.52 15.68
N ARG A 179 4.66 9.33 15.14
CA ARG A 179 4.93 8.10 15.87
C ARG A 179 5.98 7.30 15.12
N THR A 180 6.78 6.55 15.88
CA THR A 180 7.73 5.57 15.34
C THR A 180 7.46 4.22 15.96
N VAL A 181 7.47 3.19 15.14
CA VAL A 181 7.39 1.78 15.55
C VAL A 181 8.71 1.14 15.16
N THR A 182 9.22 0.26 16.01
CA THR A 182 10.54 -0.35 15.82
C THR A 182 10.47 -1.84 16.05
N ASN A 183 11.07 -2.61 15.16
CA ASN A 183 11.35 -4.03 15.34
C ASN A 183 12.86 -4.26 15.32
N THR A 184 13.31 -5.34 15.97
CA THR A 184 14.72 -5.68 16.07
C THR A 184 14.91 -7.18 15.93
N ILE A 185 15.89 -7.57 15.12
CA ILE A 185 16.32 -8.97 15.01
C ILE A 185 17.84 -9.06 15.08
N THR A 186 18.33 -10.17 15.59
CA THR A 186 19.76 -10.50 15.62
C THR A 186 20.02 -11.73 14.77
N PHE A 187 21.12 -11.76 14.04
CA PHE A 187 21.54 -12.92 13.24
C PHE A 187 23.07 -12.98 13.16
N THR A 188 23.60 -14.14 12.78
CA THR A 188 25.04 -14.40 12.68
C THR A 188 25.42 -14.77 11.25
N ILE A 189 26.51 -14.19 10.74
CA ILE A 189 27.15 -14.57 9.49
C ILE A 189 28.39 -15.36 9.85
N GLU A 190 28.43 -16.64 9.47
CA GLU A 190 29.60 -17.48 9.65
C GLU A 190 30.70 -17.10 8.67
N SER A 191 31.94 -17.16 9.14
CA SER A 191 33.09 -17.12 8.23
C SER A 191 32.99 -18.29 7.28
N SER A 192 33.08 -18.03 5.98
CA SER A 192 33.19 -19.10 4.98
C SER A 192 34.46 -19.90 5.32
N ASN A 193 34.28 -21.14 5.79
CA ASN A 193 35.39 -22.07 5.86
C ASN A 193 35.77 -22.41 4.43
N ASN A 194 36.94 -21.94 3.98
CA ASN A 194 37.57 -22.35 2.72
C ASN A 194 37.72 -23.88 2.66
#